data_AF-A0A0T2IC34-F1
#
_entry.id   AF-A0A0T2IC34-F1
#
_cell.length_a   1.000
_cell.length_b   1.000
_cell.length_c   1.000
_cell.angle_alpha   90.00
_cell.angle_beta   90.00
_cell.angle_gamma   90.00
#
_symmetry.space_group_name_H-M   'P 1'
#
loop_
_entity.id
_entity.type
_entity.pdbx_description
1 polymer ?
#
loop_
_entity_poly.entity_id
_entity_poly.type
_entity_poly.pdbx_seq_one_letter_code
_entity_poly.pdbx_strand_id
1 'polypeptide(L)'
;MLSGAVSMAEVSHPRGTMTAMRGRPGGSTQRLGPYSLLWRLATTAVVVTTVCLGTWVGDDEWWPFAPMSQYAFSVQNNGVINSLTMDALTTDGEVVRVPLSKEMIGIERAEIEGQAPRIIRTPELLQDIAVLHHRRLPHETPYATIWLRNTSTSIPTGDATVHTLATWQVRDPLDPQPSGLPGGRGSR
;
A
#
# COMPACT_ATOMS: atom_id res chain seq x y z
N MET A 1 -65.19 -68.05 -37.31
CA MET A 1 -66.01 -66.83 -37.49
C MET A 1 -65.30 -65.69 -36.76
N LEU A 2 -65.05 -64.60 -37.49
CA LEU A 2 -64.40 -63.31 -37.13
C LEU A 2 -62.95 -63.39 -36.62
N SER A 3 -61.90 -63.04 -37.38
CA SER A 3 -61.58 -61.83 -38.19
C SER A 3 -60.83 -60.76 -37.39
N GLY A 4 -59.67 -60.34 -37.91
CA GLY A 4 -58.97 -59.14 -37.45
C GLY A 4 -57.46 -59.16 -37.71
N ALA A 5 -57.06 -59.13 -38.98
CA ALA A 5 -55.67 -59.10 -39.43
C ALA A 5 -54.92 -57.83 -39.00
N VAL A 6 -53.67 -58.01 -38.58
CA VAL A 6 -52.68 -56.95 -38.40
C VAL A 6 -52.19 -56.51 -39.79
N SER A 7 -52.40 -55.24 -40.15
CA SER A 7 -51.87 -54.64 -41.39
C SER A 7 -50.90 -53.51 -41.06
N MET A 8 -49.69 -53.64 -41.60
CA MET A 8 -48.69 -52.58 -41.78
C MET A 8 -49.32 -51.29 -42.34
N ALA A 9 -48.88 -50.15 -41.81
CA ALA A 9 -48.97 -48.86 -42.49
C ALA A 9 -47.77 -47.99 -42.11
N GLU A 10 -46.75 -48.06 -42.96
CA GLU A 10 -46.07 -46.93 -43.59
C GLU A 10 -45.87 -45.65 -42.76
N VAL A 11 -44.62 -45.43 -42.34
CA VAL A 11 -44.14 -44.15 -41.81
C VAL A 11 -44.01 -43.16 -42.96
N SER A 12 -44.94 -42.21 -43.06
CA SER A 12 -44.81 -41.08 -43.97
C SER A 12 -43.98 -39.96 -43.31
N HIS A 13 -42.94 -39.50 -44.00
CA HIS A 13 -42.24 -38.27 -43.66
C HIS A 13 -42.95 -37.07 -44.29
N PRO A 14 -43.46 -36.09 -43.51
CA PRO A 14 -43.92 -34.84 -44.08
C PRO A 14 -42.73 -33.95 -44.47
N ARG A 15 -42.76 -33.48 -45.71
CA ARG A 15 -41.84 -32.49 -46.29
C ARG A 15 -41.78 -31.21 -45.46
N GLY A 16 -40.57 -30.72 -45.26
CA GLY A 16 -40.27 -29.50 -44.50
C GLY A 16 -41.01 -28.28 -45.03
N THR A 17 -41.76 -27.64 -44.13
CA THR A 17 -42.29 -26.29 -44.32
C THR A 17 -41.21 -25.31 -43.86
N MET A 18 -40.67 -24.57 -44.83
CA MET A 18 -39.73 -23.48 -44.62
C MET A 18 -40.43 -22.38 -43.82
N THR A 19 -40.30 -22.44 -42.49
CA THR A 19 -40.84 -21.42 -41.60
C THR A 19 -39.94 -20.20 -41.69
N ALA A 20 -40.49 -19.11 -42.22
CA ALA A 20 -39.86 -17.81 -42.35
C ALA A 20 -39.19 -17.39 -41.03
N MET A 21 -37.91 -17.04 -41.11
CA MET A 21 -37.12 -16.45 -40.04
C MET A 21 -37.74 -15.10 -39.67
N ARG A 22 -38.62 -15.09 -38.68
CA ARG A 22 -39.26 -13.88 -38.14
C ARG A 22 -38.16 -13.03 -37.50
N GLY A 23 -37.92 -11.85 -38.08
CA GLY A 23 -36.94 -10.88 -37.57
C GLY A 23 -37.13 -10.64 -36.06
N ARG A 24 -36.01 -10.70 -35.33
CA ARG A 24 -35.95 -10.39 -33.89
C ARG A 24 -36.38 -8.92 -33.72
N PRO A 25 -37.48 -8.62 -33.01
CA PRO A 25 -37.87 -7.23 -32.78
C PRO A 25 -36.73 -6.54 -32.01
N GLY A 26 -36.38 -5.32 -32.47
CA GLY A 26 -35.33 -4.50 -31.90
C GLY A 26 -35.46 -4.37 -30.38
N GLY A 27 -34.32 -4.33 -29.70
CA GLY A 27 -34.26 -4.27 -28.24
C GLY A 27 -35.18 -3.18 -27.70
N SER A 28 -36.18 -3.60 -26.92
CA SER A 28 -37.05 -2.69 -26.20
C SER A 28 -36.21 -1.81 -25.29
N THR A 29 -36.15 -0.52 -25.59
CA THR A 29 -35.56 0.47 -24.68
C THR A 29 -36.48 0.57 -23.47
N GLN A 30 -36.21 -0.20 -22.43
CA GLN A 30 -37.02 -0.20 -21.22
C GLN A 30 -36.81 1.16 -20.51
N ARG A 31 -37.79 2.06 -20.65
CA ARG A 31 -37.78 3.34 -19.93
C ARG A 31 -37.83 3.05 -18.44
N LEU A 32 -36.83 3.52 -17.70
CA LEU A 32 -36.82 3.41 -16.25
C LEU A 32 -38.02 4.15 -15.67
N GLY A 33 -38.77 3.48 -14.80
CA GLY A 33 -39.82 4.14 -14.04
C GLY A 33 -39.23 5.27 -13.19
N PRO A 34 -39.98 6.37 -12.98
CA PRO A 34 -39.49 7.54 -12.24
C PRO A 34 -39.02 7.19 -10.82
N TYR A 35 -39.66 6.21 -10.18
CA TYR A 35 -39.26 5.69 -8.87
C TYR A 35 -37.89 5.00 -8.86
N SER A 36 -37.57 4.24 -9.91
CA SER A 36 -36.26 3.59 -10.04
C SER A 36 -35.16 4.62 -10.26
N LEU A 37 -35.44 5.67 -11.03
CA LEU A 37 -34.52 6.78 -11.23
C LEU A 37 -34.26 7.53 -9.91
N LEU A 38 -35.33 7.89 -9.19
CA LEU A 38 -35.28 8.60 -7.91
C LEU A 38 -34.48 7.83 -6.86
N TRP A 39 -34.72 6.53 -6.72
CA TRP A 39 -34.00 5.70 -5.75
C TRP A 39 -32.50 5.65 -6.03
N ARG A 40 -32.11 5.49 -7.31
CA ARG A 40 -30.69 5.44 -7.71
C ARG A 40 -30.01 6.79 -7.47
N LEU A 41 -30.69 7.90 -7.81
CA LEU A 41 -30.17 9.24 -7.56
C LEU A 41 -30.01 9.53 -6.07
N ALA A 42 -30.98 9.15 -5.25
CA ALA A 42 -30.91 9.31 -3.79
C ALA A 42 -29.75 8.50 -3.21
N THR A 43 -29.60 7.23 -3.62
CA THR A 43 -28.49 6.37 -3.16
C THR A 43 -27.14 6.95 -3.56
N THR A 44 -26.98 7.36 -4.83
CA THR A 44 -25.74 7.98 -5.31
C THR A 44 -25.43 9.27 -4.57
N ALA A 45 -26.44 10.13 -4.34
CA ALA A 45 -26.26 11.38 -3.61
C ALA A 45 -25.79 11.11 -2.17
N VAL A 46 -26.40 10.16 -1.47
CA VAL A 46 -25.98 9.78 -0.11
C VAL A 46 -24.54 9.28 -0.08
N VAL A 47 -24.15 8.42 -1.02
CA VAL A 47 -22.78 7.90 -1.11
C VAL A 47 -21.78 9.03 -1.39
N VAL A 48 -22.06 9.88 -2.40
CA VAL A 48 -21.20 11.01 -2.76
C VAL A 48 -21.06 11.98 -1.60
N THR A 49 -22.16 12.36 -0.95
CA THR A 49 -22.14 13.27 0.20
C THR A 49 -21.37 12.67 1.37
N THR A 50 -21.53 11.37 1.65
CA THR A 50 -20.79 10.68 2.71
C THR A 50 -19.29 10.69 2.42
N VAL A 51 -18.89 10.39 1.18
CA VAL A 51 -17.47 10.40 0.76
C VAL A 51 -16.89 11.81 0.82
N CYS A 52 -17.60 12.83 0.33
CA CYS A 52 -17.15 14.22 0.36
C CYS A 52 -17.01 14.75 1.80
N LEU A 53 -17.99 14.48 2.66
CA LEU A 53 -17.92 14.87 4.08
C LEU A 53 -16.80 14.12 4.81
N GLY A 54 -16.64 12.82 4.55
CA GLY A 54 -15.53 12.02 5.06
C GLY A 54 -14.17 12.54 4.59
N THR A 55 -14.07 13.04 3.36
CA THR A 55 -12.82 13.63 2.83
C THR A 55 -12.51 15.00 3.43
N TRP A 56 -13.53 15.81 3.76
CA TRP A 56 -13.35 17.16 4.29
C TRP A 56 -13.12 17.21 5.80
N VAL A 57 -13.60 16.21 6.53
CA VAL A 57 -13.58 16.19 8.01
C VAL A 57 -12.80 15.00 8.58
N GLY A 58 -12.57 13.94 7.79
CA GLY A 58 -12.10 12.64 8.27
C GLY A 58 -10.59 12.51 8.46
N ASP A 59 -10.24 11.93 9.60
CA ASP A 59 -8.95 11.31 9.92
C ASP A 59 -8.94 9.84 9.42
N ASP A 60 -7.76 9.19 9.37
CA ASP A 60 -7.50 7.86 8.76
C ASP A 60 -8.35 6.68 9.32
N GLU A 61 -9.14 6.90 10.38
CA GLU A 61 -9.93 5.90 11.09
C GLU A 61 -11.31 5.60 10.47
N TRP A 62 -11.74 6.31 9.42
CA TRP A 62 -13.13 6.28 8.89
C TRP A 62 -13.36 5.31 7.72
N TRP A 63 -12.42 4.39 7.49
CA TRP A 63 -12.62 3.25 6.60
C TRP A 63 -13.83 2.41 7.06
N PRO A 64 -14.75 1.95 6.17
CA PRO A 64 -14.63 1.85 4.70
C PRO A 64 -15.27 2.97 3.86
N PHE A 65 -15.59 4.14 4.42
CA PHE A 65 -16.26 5.21 3.63
C PHE A 65 -15.47 6.52 3.49
N ALA A 66 -14.24 6.60 4.06
CA ALA A 66 -12.99 7.31 3.61
C ALA A 66 -12.03 7.39 4.82
N PRO A 67 -10.67 7.43 4.74
CA PRO A 67 -9.75 7.37 3.60
C PRO A 67 -8.90 6.08 3.54
N MET A 68 -8.46 5.72 2.33
CA MET A 68 -7.17 5.07 2.10
C MET A 68 -6.49 5.90 1.03
N SER A 69 -5.78 6.93 1.46
CA SER A 69 -5.14 7.85 0.54
C SER A 69 -3.66 7.52 0.41
N GLN A 70 -3.31 6.78 -0.65
CA GLN A 70 -1.96 6.82 -1.19
C GLN A 70 -1.88 8.03 -2.12
N TYR A 71 -1.61 9.21 -1.55
CA TYR A 71 -1.40 10.40 -2.35
C TYR A 71 -0.05 10.34 -3.06
N ALA A 72 -0.05 9.95 -4.34
CA ALA A 72 1.02 10.34 -5.26
C ALA A 72 0.83 11.82 -5.61
N PHE A 73 1.07 12.72 -4.66
CA PHE A 73 1.11 14.14 -4.97
C PHE A 73 2.22 14.36 -6.00
N SER A 74 1.92 15.12 -7.06
CA SER A 74 2.95 15.65 -7.94
C SER A 74 3.86 16.53 -7.08
N VAL A 75 5.01 15.98 -6.68
CA VAL A 75 6.04 16.75 -6.01
C VAL A 75 6.58 17.72 -7.05
N GLN A 76 6.63 19.02 -6.74
CA GLN A 76 7.31 19.97 -7.61
C GLN A 76 8.73 19.45 -7.86
N ASN A 77 8.98 19.02 -9.09
CA ASN A 77 10.27 18.49 -9.48
C ASN A 77 11.23 19.68 -9.63
N ASN A 78 11.85 20.06 -8.52
CA ASN A 78 12.93 21.04 -8.47
C ASN A 78 14.25 20.50 -9.05
N GLY A 79 14.21 19.32 -9.68
CA GLY A 79 15.40 18.65 -10.20
C GLY A 79 16.27 18.05 -9.11
N VAL A 80 15.78 17.87 -7.87
CA VAL A 80 16.54 17.28 -6.77
C VAL A 80 15.81 16.05 -6.22
N ILE A 81 16.50 14.92 -6.21
CA ILE A 81 16.03 13.67 -5.59
C ILE A 81 16.61 13.59 -4.19
N ASN A 82 15.74 13.46 -3.18
CA ASN A 82 16.16 13.24 -1.80
C ASN A 82 16.06 11.75 -1.47
N SER A 83 17.11 11.19 -0.88
CA SER A 83 17.14 9.79 -0.43
C SER A 83 17.53 9.73 1.04
N LEU A 84 16.59 9.30 1.87
CA LEU A 84 16.85 9.07 3.29
C LEU A 84 17.61 7.76 3.48
N THR A 85 18.70 7.82 4.23
CA THR A 85 19.59 6.69 4.50
C THR A 85 20.05 6.72 5.95
N MET A 86 20.38 5.56 6.50
CA MET A 86 20.94 5.45 7.85
C MET A 86 22.30 4.76 7.79
N ASP A 87 23.34 5.44 8.27
CA ASP A 87 24.71 4.93 8.34
C ASP A 87 25.13 4.79 9.81
N ALA A 88 26.02 3.87 10.12
CA ALA A 88 26.55 3.67 11.46
C ALA A 88 28.07 3.56 11.44
N LEU A 89 28.73 4.10 12.47
CA LEU A 89 30.11 3.80 12.81
C LEU A 89 30.11 2.55 13.69
N THR A 90 30.83 1.52 13.31
CA THR A 90 31.03 0.33 14.14
C THR A 90 32.06 0.60 15.23
N THR A 91 32.09 -0.23 16.27
CA THR A 91 33.14 -0.16 17.31
C THR A 91 34.55 -0.38 16.76
N ASP A 92 34.68 -1.01 15.59
CA ASP A 92 35.94 -1.23 14.89
C ASP A 92 36.39 -0.01 14.06
N GLY A 93 35.59 1.07 14.04
CA GLY A 93 35.89 2.31 13.34
C GLY A 93 35.47 2.33 11.87
N GLU A 94 34.72 1.34 11.40
CA GLU A 94 34.21 1.28 10.02
C GLU A 94 32.84 1.98 9.91
N VAL A 95 32.63 2.76 8.85
CA VAL A 95 31.32 3.33 8.54
C VAL A 95 30.56 2.37 7.62
N VAL A 96 29.49 1.79 8.14
CA VAL A 96 28.64 0.81 7.45
C VAL A 96 27.24 1.38 7.20
N ARG A 97 26.59 0.92 6.12
CA ARG A 97 25.17 1.23 5.85
C ARG A 97 24.31 0.35 6.75
N VAL A 98 23.42 0.94 7.55
CA VAL A 98 22.49 0.16 8.37
C VAL A 98 21.50 -0.55 7.45
N PRO A 99 21.38 -1.89 7.52
CA PRO A 99 20.55 -2.65 6.60
C PRO A 99 19.08 -2.50 6.99
N LEU A 100 18.39 -1.52 6.40
CA LEU A 100 16.95 -1.27 6.59
C LEU A 100 16.10 -2.29 5.81
N SER A 101 16.27 -3.57 6.12
CA SER A 101 15.43 -4.65 5.62
C SER A 101 14.77 -5.39 6.77
N LYS A 102 13.58 -5.92 6.49
CA LYS A 102 12.78 -6.69 7.44
C LYS A 102 13.50 -7.97 7.88
N GLU A 103 14.30 -8.54 6.98
CA GLU A 103 15.07 -9.77 7.22
C GLU A 103 16.26 -9.54 8.17
N MET A 104 16.90 -8.36 8.09
CA MET A 104 18.13 -8.08 8.86
C MET A 104 17.83 -7.49 10.23
N ILE A 105 17.21 -6.32 10.29
CA ILE A 105 16.95 -5.61 11.56
C ILE A 105 15.45 -5.52 11.90
N GLY A 106 14.57 -6.03 11.03
CA GLY A 106 13.13 -6.02 11.25
C GLY A 106 12.43 -4.69 10.95
N ILE A 107 13.13 -3.73 10.35
CA ILE A 107 12.59 -2.42 10.00
C ILE A 107 12.72 -2.20 8.49
N GLU A 108 11.60 -1.89 7.85
CA GLU A 108 11.55 -1.50 6.45
C GLU A 108 11.92 -0.03 6.27
N ARG A 109 12.56 0.31 5.15
CA ARG A 109 12.93 1.70 4.82
C ARG A 109 11.74 2.66 4.91
N ALA A 110 10.56 2.23 4.45
CA ALA A 110 9.36 3.05 4.47
C ALA A 110 8.93 3.48 5.89
N GLU A 111 9.16 2.61 6.90
CA GLU A 111 8.88 2.95 8.31
C GLU A 111 9.85 4.02 8.81
N ILE A 112 11.15 3.92 8.48
CA ILE A 112 12.14 4.94 8.84
C ILE A 112 11.82 6.29 8.18
N GLU A 113 11.38 6.28 6.91
CA GLU A 113 10.96 7.49 6.22
C GLU A 113 9.73 8.14 6.89
N GLY A 114 8.74 7.35 7.32
CA GLY A 114 7.59 7.83 8.07
C GLY A 114 7.95 8.39 9.45
N GLN A 115 8.91 7.78 10.14
CA GLN A 115 9.37 8.22 11.47
C GLN A 115 10.47 9.30 11.41
N ALA A 116 10.97 9.68 10.24
CA ALA A 116 12.09 10.60 10.10
C ALA A 116 11.89 11.93 10.86
N PRO A 117 10.74 12.63 10.76
CA PRO A 117 10.52 13.86 11.52
C PRO A 117 10.61 13.67 13.03
N ARG A 118 10.18 12.50 13.52
CA ARG A 118 10.25 12.15 14.94
C ARG A 118 11.68 11.85 15.37
N ILE A 119 12.43 11.08 14.58
CA ILE A 119 13.84 10.78 14.85
C ILE A 119 14.69 12.05 14.85
N ILE A 120 14.43 12.99 13.95
CA ILE A 120 15.13 14.29 13.91
C ILE A 120 14.86 15.09 15.19
N ARG A 121 13.61 15.11 15.66
CA ARG A 121 13.24 15.78 16.92
C ARG A 121 13.77 15.06 18.15
N THR A 122 13.90 13.74 18.09
CA THR A 122 14.30 12.88 19.21
C THR A 122 15.34 11.86 18.73
N PRO A 123 16.62 12.28 18.59
CA PRO A 123 17.68 11.40 18.10
C PRO A 123 17.94 10.18 18.98
N GLU A 124 17.52 10.21 20.25
CA GLU A 124 17.66 9.10 21.20
C GLU A 124 16.96 7.82 20.73
N LEU A 125 15.96 7.93 19.85
CA LEU A 125 15.29 6.77 19.23
C LEU A 125 16.26 5.93 18.38
N LEU A 126 17.37 6.50 17.91
CA LEU A 126 18.42 5.75 17.23
C LEU A 126 19.11 4.74 18.16
N GLN A 127 19.06 4.92 19.49
CA GLN A 127 19.50 3.90 20.44
C GLN A 127 18.77 2.58 20.21
N ASP A 128 17.45 2.62 19.96
CA ASP A 128 16.64 1.41 19.78
C ASP A 128 17.04 0.64 18.52
N ILE A 129 17.59 1.33 17.51
CA ILE A 129 18.17 0.69 16.32
C ILE A 129 19.43 -0.09 16.68
N ALA A 130 20.31 0.46 17.53
CA ALA A 130 21.49 -0.26 18.01
C ALA A 130 21.11 -1.52 18.81
N VAL A 131 20.07 -1.42 19.63
CA VAL A 131 19.52 -2.56 20.38
C VAL A 131 18.99 -3.64 19.44
N LEU A 132 18.24 -3.25 18.40
CA LEU A 132 17.71 -4.19 17.42
C LEU A 132 18.82 -4.88 16.63
N HIS A 133 19.84 -4.14 16.19
CA HIS A 133 21.02 -4.69 15.53
C HIS A 133 21.70 -5.73 16.42
N HIS A 134 22.04 -5.38 17.67
CA HIS A 134 22.69 -6.30 18.61
C HIS A 134 21.86 -7.58 18.86
N ARG A 135 20.53 -7.46 18.94
CA ARG A 135 19.63 -8.61 19.18
C ARG A 135 19.46 -9.51 17.96
N ARG A 136 19.41 -8.93 16.75
CA ARG A 136 19.13 -9.67 15.50
C ARG A 136 20.39 -10.18 14.82
N LEU A 137 21.48 -9.43 14.95
CA LEU A 137 22.76 -9.67 14.30
C LEU A 137 23.88 -9.71 15.36
N PRO A 138 23.81 -10.61 16.36
CA PRO A 138 24.77 -10.64 17.48
C PRO A 138 26.21 -10.99 17.05
N HIS A 139 26.40 -11.47 15.82
CA HIS A 139 27.70 -11.82 15.25
C HIS A 139 28.34 -10.67 14.47
N GLU A 140 27.61 -9.57 14.22
CA GLU A 140 28.14 -8.38 13.56
C GLU A 140 28.74 -7.41 14.58
N THR A 141 29.69 -6.58 14.13
CA THR A 141 30.30 -5.56 14.97
C THR A 141 29.24 -4.56 15.45
N PRO A 142 29.15 -4.28 16.77
CA PRO A 142 28.17 -3.34 17.29
C PRO A 142 28.37 -1.92 16.78
N TYR A 143 27.30 -1.13 16.82
CA TYR A 143 27.32 0.28 16.42
C TYR A 143 27.75 1.19 17.57
N ALA A 144 28.73 2.05 17.32
CA ALA A 144 29.19 3.10 18.21
C ALA A 144 28.46 4.43 17.97
N THR A 145 28.24 4.79 16.70
CA THR A 145 27.51 6.02 16.32
C THR A 145 26.52 5.70 15.21
N ILE A 146 25.34 6.31 15.23
CA ILE A 146 24.34 6.16 14.17
C ILE A 146 23.98 7.55 13.63
N TRP A 147 23.89 7.65 12.30
CA TRP A 147 23.52 8.86 11.57
C TRP A 147 22.29 8.61 10.73
N LEU A 148 21.29 9.47 10.88
CA LEU A 148 20.24 9.65 9.88
C LEU A 148 20.71 10.69 8.87
N ARG A 149 20.78 10.33 7.59
CA ARG A 149 21.27 11.17 6.50
C ARG A 149 20.25 11.29 5.39
N ASN A 150 20.28 12.42 4.68
CA ASN A 150 19.56 12.62 3.44
C ASN A 150 20.56 12.99 2.35
N THR A 151 20.58 12.19 1.29
CA THR A 151 21.37 12.49 0.10
C THR A 151 20.48 13.22 -0.91
N SER A 152 20.82 14.47 -1.16
CA SER A 152 20.18 15.28 -2.19
C SER A 152 20.99 15.17 -3.48
N THR A 153 20.43 14.52 -4.50
CA THR A 153 21.03 14.36 -5.81
C THR A 153 20.36 15.28 -6.82
N SER A 154 21.15 16.18 -7.42
CA SER A 154 20.74 17.03 -8.53
C SER A 154 20.60 16.20 -9.81
N ILE A 155 19.43 16.20 -10.44
CA ILE A 155 19.17 15.52 -11.72
C ILE A 155 19.96 16.18 -12.86
N PRO A 156 20.02 17.53 -12.98
CA PRO A 156 20.74 18.16 -14.09
C PRO A 156 22.25 17.90 -14.06
N THR A 157 22.87 17.86 -12.88
CA THR A 157 24.33 17.76 -12.75
C THR A 157 24.81 16.38 -12.30
N GLY A 158 23.95 15.59 -11.65
CA GLY A 158 24.31 14.33 -10.99
C GLY A 158 24.99 14.51 -9.63
N ASP A 159 25.23 15.75 -9.19
CA ASP A 159 25.90 16.03 -7.93
C ASP A 159 25.07 15.55 -6.74
N ALA A 160 25.69 14.80 -5.84
CA ALA A 160 25.08 14.30 -4.63
C ALA A 160 25.68 15.00 -3.41
N THR A 161 24.84 15.64 -2.60
CA THR A 161 25.22 16.23 -1.32
C THR A 161 24.59 15.44 -0.19
N VAL A 162 25.38 15.04 0.79
CA VAL A 162 24.90 14.28 1.96
C VAL A 162 24.69 15.24 3.13
N HIS A 163 23.46 15.29 3.62
CA HIS A 163 23.08 16.08 4.79
C HIS A 163 22.86 15.14 5.98
N THR A 164 23.57 15.37 7.09
CA THR A 164 23.29 14.65 8.34
C THR A 164 22.13 15.34 9.05
N LEU A 165 21.02 14.62 9.21
CA LEU A 165 19.79 15.12 9.81
C LEU A 165 19.73 14.88 11.32
N ALA A 166 20.24 13.73 11.77
CA ALA A 166 20.35 13.38 13.18
C ALA A 166 21.58 12.52 13.43
N THR A 167 22.17 12.66 14.61
CA THR A 167 23.30 11.86 15.07
C THR A 167 22.98 11.32 16.46
N TRP A 168 23.36 10.07 16.72
CA TRP A 168 23.29 9.49 18.05
C TRP A 168 24.55 8.69 18.36
N GLN A 169 25.10 8.93 19.55
CA GLN A 169 26.18 8.11 20.11
C GLN A 169 25.54 7.00 20.94
N VAL A 170 25.80 5.75 20.56
CA VAL A 170 25.19 4.59 21.21
C VAL A 170 25.70 4.49 22.63
N ARG A 171 24.76 4.43 23.58
CA ARG A 171 25.08 4.15 24.98
C ARG A 171 25.36 2.67 25.13
N ASP A 172 26.50 2.37 25.75
CA ASP A 172 27.03 1.02 25.96
C ASP A 172 27.00 0.16 24.68
N PRO A 173 27.83 0.46 23.66
CA PRO A 173 27.77 -0.19 22.35
C PRO A 173 27.86 -1.73 22.39
N LEU A 174 28.54 -2.29 23.39
CA LEU A 174 28.71 -3.75 23.54
C LEU A 174 27.48 -4.46 24.14
N ASP A 175 26.64 -3.73 24.86
CA ASP A 175 25.38 -4.22 25.44
C ASP A 175 24.34 -3.09 25.44
N PRO A 176 23.86 -2.68 24.25
CA PRO A 176 23.00 -1.52 24.14
C PRO A 176 21.65 -1.80 24.80
N GLN A 177 21.23 -0.86 25.65
CA GLN A 177 19.91 -0.89 26.29
C GLN A 177 18.93 0.03 25.56
N PRO A 178 17.62 -0.29 25.58
CA PRO A 178 16.58 0.54 24.97
C PRO A 178 16.64 2.00 25.44
N SER A 179 16.21 2.91 24.57
CA SER A 179 16.13 4.34 24.89
C SER A 179 15.20 4.64 26.08
N GLY A 180 14.28 3.72 26.38
CA GLY A 180 13.21 3.90 27.37
C GLY A 180 12.06 4.77 26.86
N LEU A 181 12.20 5.33 25.65
CA LEU A 181 11.16 6.05 24.97
C LEU A 181 10.26 5.05 24.22
N PRO A 182 8.96 5.33 24.09
CA PRO A 182 8.08 4.48 23.28
C PRO A 182 8.49 4.55 21.81
N GLY A 183 9.32 3.61 21.37
CA GLY A 183 9.54 3.27 19.97
C GLY A 183 8.25 2.72 19.35
N GLY A 184 8.06 2.91 18.05
CA GLY A 184 6.84 2.54 17.32
C GLY A 184 6.28 1.17 17.72
N ARG A 185 4.95 1.11 17.88
CA ARG A 185 4.18 -0.03 18.40
C ARG A 185 4.63 -1.35 17.77
N GLY A 186 5.02 -2.29 18.62
CA GLY A 186 4.95 -3.72 18.28
C GLY A 186 3.48 -4.09 18.02
N SER A 187 3.15 -4.45 16.79
CA SER A 187 1.95 -5.21 16.48
C SER A 187 2.28 -6.70 16.63
N ARG A 188 1.58 -7.35 17.56
CA ARG A 188 1.44 -8.80 17.66
C ARG A 188 0.77 -9.39 16.42
#